data_AF-A0A7K1DL86-F1
#
_entry.id   AF-A0A7K1DL86-F1
#
_cell.length_a   1.000
_cell.length_b   1.000
_cell.length_c   1.000
_cell.angle_alpha   90.00
_cell.angle_beta   90.00
_cell.angle_gamma   90.00
#
_symmetry.space_group_name_H-M   'P 1'
#
loop_
_entity.id
_entity.type
_entity.pdbx_description
1 polymer ?
#
loop_
_entity_poly.entity_id
_entity_poly.type
_entity_poly.pdbx_seq_one_letter_code
_entity_poly.pdbx_strand_id
1 'polypeptide(L)'
;MNPSKTVELATPALIIDVDALEKNLSTMSTRHPGSKLRPHTKAHKCTEIARLQLSHSHTSFTCATPREIIGMAAAGIGSDFLLANEVLNTDRLSALAKVSENVQVTIAVDSIETINAAVRAGLHDVLIDVNVGLPRCGVAPELAGQLADDARKTGMTVRGVMGYEGHLMMVGDDEKRKTRVAESMKLLARAAQDVGGEIVSAGGTGTWDMHDETGINELQAGSYALMDTDYAQLKIPFAQACFVLGTVISRSKDWLVIDVGLKSLSTDHGNPSVDGYDVLFCSDEHITLVLKKDSAIGLANIGEKLLVRPSHIDPTMAMHSVAWVTRSDEVLECWQIDLRGW
;
A
#
# COMPACT_ATOMS: atom_id res chain seq x y z
N MET A 1 -25.49 -14.23 -15.29
CA MET A 1 -24.74 -13.58 -16.37
C MET A 1 -23.65 -12.76 -15.72
N ASN A 2 -22.44 -12.73 -16.29
CA ASN A 2 -21.40 -11.84 -15.79
C ASN A 2 -21.82 -10.40 -16.12
N PRO A 3 -21.73 -9.46 -15.17
CA PRO A 3 -22.10 -8.07 -15.40
C PRO A 3 -21.16 -7.46 -16.46
N SER A 4 -21.75 -6.78 -17.42
CA SER A 4 -21.06 -6.06 -18.50
C SER A 4 -20.99 -4.56 -18.24
N LYS A 5 -21.86 -4.06 -17.36
CA LYS A 5 -21.93 -2.65 -16.97
C LYS A 5 -21.96 -2.48 -15.46
N THR A 6 -21.41 -1.38 -14.95
CA THR A 6 -21.37 -1.07 -13.51
C THR A 6 -22.76 -1.01 -12.88
N VAL A 7 -23.78 -0.58 -13.64
CA VAL A 7 -25.18 -0.57 -13.21
C VAL A 7 -25.75 -1.96 -12.90
N GLU A 8 -25.14 -3.04 -13.41
CA GLU A 8 -25.58 -4.42 -13.19
C GLU A 8 -24.96 -5.06 -11.93
N LEU A 9 -23.95 -4.43 -11.34
CA LEU A 9 -23.24 -4.95 -10.17
C LEU A 9 -24.10 -4.94 -8.90
N ALA A 10 -24.04 -5.99 -8.08
CA ALA A 10 -24.58 -5.90 -6.72
C ALA A 10 -23.73 -4.92 -5.89
N THR A 11 -24.37 -4.02 -5.14
CA THR A 11 -23.70 -3.05 -4.27
C THR A 11 -23.75 -3.50 -2.80
N PRO A 12 -22.77 -3.09 -1.96
CA PRO A 12 -21.57 -2.32 -2.31
C PRO A 12 -20.56 -3.15 -3.11
N ALA A 13 -19.91 -2.54 -4.11
CA ALA A 13 -18.91 -3.19 -4.95
C ALA A 13 -17.63 -2.35 -5.09
N LEU A 14 -16.47 -2.98 -4.91
CA LEU A 14 -15.18 -2.36 -5.16
C LEU A 14 -14.92 -2.27 -6.66
N ILE A 15 -14.64 -1.06 -7.15
CA ILE A 15 -14.39 -0.74 -8.56
C ILE A 15 -12.95 -0.23 -8.72
N ILE A 16 -12.28 -0.70 -9.76
CA ILE A 16 -10.98 -0.18 -10.20
C ILE A 16 -11.11 0.38 -11.62
N ASP A 17 -10.83 1.66 -11.78
CA ASP A 17 -10.66 2.30 -13.08
C ASP A 17 -9.28 1.91 -13.64
N VAL A 18 -9.30 1.10 -14.70
CA VAL A 18 -8.08 0.55 -15.29
C VAL A 18 -7.21 1.62 -15.95
N ASP A 19 -7.81 2.65 -16.54
CA ASP A 19 -7.05 3.69 -17.24
C ASP A 19 -6.33 4.59 -16.21
N ALA A 20 -6.98 4.87 -15.08
CA ALA A 20 -6.36 5.58 -13.96
C ALA A 20 -5.24 4.74 -13.31
N LEU A 21 -5.46 3.44 -13.10
CA LEU A 21 -4.45 2.52 -12.58
C LEU A 21 -3.22 2.46 -13.49
N GLU A 22 -3.40 2.21 -14.79
CA GLU A 22 -2.31 2.14 -15.77
C GLU A 22 -1.51 3.44 -15.84
N LYS A 23 -2.20 4.60 -15.80
CA LYS A 23 -1.53 5.91 -15.70
C LYS A 23 -0.65 5.99 -14.46
N ASN A 24 -1.16 5.59 -13.30
CA ASN A 24 -0.41 5.65 -12.05
C ASN A 24 0.84 4.76 -12.08
N LEU A 25 0.69 3.53 -12.57
CA LEU A 25 1.80 2.59 -12.75
C LEU A 25 2.86 3.19 -13.68
N SER A 26 2.46 3.68 -14.85
CA SER A 26 3.35 4.33 -15.82
C SER A 26 4.09 5.54 -15.23
N THR A 27 3.38 6.41 -14.51
CA THR A 27 3.98 7.58 -13.84
C THR A 27 5.03 7.16 -12.82
N MET A 28 4.73 6.19 -11.95
CA MET A 28 5.68 5.74 -10.93
C MET A 28 6.90 5.06 -11.55
N SER A 29 6.70 4.14 -12.50
CA SER A 29 7.77 3.40 -13.15
C SER A 29 8.69 4.30 -13.98
N THR A 30 8.15 5.39 -14.55
CA THR A 30 8.97 6.39 -15.26
C THR A 30 9.92 7.11 -14.30
N ARG A 31 9.44 7.44 -13.08
CA ARG A 31 10.26 8.11 -12.06
C ARG A 31 11.26 7.16 -11.39
N HIS A 32 10.84 5.94 -11.11
CA HIS A 32 11.60 4.92 -10.38
C HIS A 32 11.64 3.60 -11.17
N PRO A 33 12.42 3.51 -12.25
CA PRO A 33 12.46 2.33 -13.09
C PRO A 33 13.13 1.13 -12.40
N GLY A 34 12.68 -0.08 -12.76
CA GLY A 34 13.31 -1.32 -12.34
C GLY A 34 13.38 -1.47 -10.82
N SER A 35 14.59 -1.74 -10.31
CA SER A 35 14.85 -1.97 -8.89
C SER A 35 14.84 -0.69 -8.02
N LYS A 36 14.67 0.50 -8.61
CA LYS A 36 14.51 1.73 -7.83
C LYS A 36 13.16 1.79 -7.10
N LEU A 37 12.20 0.98 -7.52
CA LEU A 37 10.91 0.81 -6.86
C LEU A 37 10.73 -0.66 -6.52
N ARG A 38 10.35 -0.93 -5.26
CA ARG A 38 9.88 -2.22 -4.78
C ARG A 38 8.42 -2.06 -4.33
N PRO A 39 7.43 -2.13 -5.25
CA PRO A 39 6.06 -1.76 -4.95
C PRO A 39 5.49 -2.52 -3.76
N HIS A 40 4.71 -1.83 -2.93
CA HIS A 40 4.19 -2.43 -1.71
C HIS A 40 2.79 -3.03 -1.91
N THR A 41 2.74 -4.36 -1.92
CA THR A 41 1.54 -5.15 -2.21
C THR A 41 0.43 -5.00 -1.17
N LYS A 42 0.76 -4.58 0.07
CA LYS A 42 -0.24 -4.43 1.15
C LYS A 42 -1.39 -3.48 0.78
N ALA A 43 -1.11 -2.52 -0.10
CA ALA A 43 -2.08 -1.51 -0.51
C ALA A 43 -3.26 -2.10 -1.28
N HIS A 44 -3.05 -3.23 -1.98
CA HIS A 44 -4.07 -3.83 -2.84
C HIS A 44 -4.30 -5.32 -2.60
N LYS A 45 -3.31 -6.07 -2.12
CA LYS A 45 -3.41 -7.51 -1.81
C LYS A 45 -4.01 -8.34 -2.96
N CYS A 46 -3.68 -7.94 -4.19
CA CYS A 46 -4.23 -8.46 -5.44
C CYS A 46 -3.08 -8.77 -6.39
N THR A 47 -2.92 -10.05 -6.74
CA THR A 47 -1.87 -10.53 -7.64
C THR A 47 -2.00 -9.95 -9.05
N GLU A 48 -3.21 -9.66 -9.54
CA GLU A 48 -3.38 -9.06 -10.87
C GLU A 48 -2.78 -7.65 -10.97
N ILE A 49 -2.94 -6.81 -9.94
CA ILE A 49 -2.28 -5.50 -9.89
C ILE A 49 -0.76 -5.66 -9.81
N ALA A 50 -0.26 -6.64 -9.06
CA ALA A 50 1.16 -6.94 -9.02
C ALA A 50 1.70 -7.42 -10.38
N ARG A 51 0.91 -8.17 -11.16
CA ARG A 51 1.27 -8.58 -12.52
C ARG A 51 1.37 -7.37 -13.46
N LEU A 52 0.51 -6.37 -13.30
CA LEU A 52 0.66 -5.11 -14.01
C LEU A 52 1.95 -4.40 -13.62
N GLN A 53 2.26 -4.28 -12.32
CA GLN A 53 3.54 -3.73 -11.85
C GLN A 53 4.76 -4.50 -12.42
N LEU A 54 4.67 -5.82 -12.53
CA LEU A 54 5.69 -6.66 -13.17
C LEU A 54 5.84 -6.35 -14.67
N SER A 55 4.73 -6.12 -15.39
CA SER A 55 4.77 -5.70 -16.80
C SER A 55 5.43 -4.34 -17.00
N HIS A 56 5.42 -3.49 -15.96
CA HIS A 56 6.20 -2.25 -15.87
C HIS A 56 7.65 -2.46 -15.40
N SER A 57 8.17 -3.70 -15.49
CA SER A 57 9.55 -4.10 -15.17
C SER A 57 9.93 -4.07 -13.68
N HIS A 58 8.95 -4.08 -12.76
CA HIS A 58 9.22 -4.26 -11.33
C HIS A 58 9.19 -5.75 -10.95
N THR A 59 10.37 -6.34 -10.75
CA THR A 59 10.50 -7.77 -10.39
C THR A 59 10.57 -8.01 -8.88
N SER A 60 10.68 -6.95 -8.08
CA SER A 60 10.75 -7.01 -6.63
C SER A 60 9.51 -6.40 -5.98
N PHE A 61 9.08 -6.94 -4.84
CA PHE A 61 7.87 -6.48 -4.14
C PHE A 61 8.07 -6.40 -2.63
N THR A 62 7.40 -5.41 -2.01
CA THR A 62 7.37 -5.23 -0.56
C THR A 62 6.06 -5.77 -0.03
N CYS A 63 6.12 -6.63 0.97
CA CYS A 63 4.98 -7.26 1.62
C CYS A 63 5.00 -6.96 3.13
N ALA A 64 3.83 -6.92 3.76
CA ALA A 64 3.71 -6.65 5.20
C ALA A 64 3.57 -7.95 6.03
N THR A 65 3.25 -9.06 5.36
CA THR A 65 2.98 -10.36 5.98
C THR A 65 3.62 -11.51 5.19
N PRO A 66 4.00 -12.62 5.85
CA PRO A 66 4.46 -13.83 5.17
C PRO A 66 3.46 -14.38 4.15
N ARG A 67 2.15 -14.28 4.43
CA ARG A 67 1.09 -14.74 3.52
C ARG A 67 1.16 -14.06 2.16
N GLU A 68 1.39 -12.76 2.12
CA GLU A 68 1.49 -12.02 0.86
C GLU A 68 2.66 -12.55 0.02
N ILE A 69 3.83 -12.77 0.62
CA ILE A 69 5.00 -13.30 -0.10
C ILE A 69 4.73 -14.72 -0.59
N ILE A 70 4.17 -15.59 0.26
CA ILE A 70 3.83 -16.96 -0.11
C ILE A 70 2.84 -16.97 -1.28
N GLY A 71 1.82 -16.12 -1.25
CA GLY A 71 0.83 -16.01 -2.32
C GLY A 71 1.41 -15.46 -3.62
N MET A 72 2.24 -14.41 -3.53
CA MET A 72 2.92 -13.82 -4.70
C MET A 72 3.86 -14.83 -5.37
N ALA A 73 4.65 -15.57 -4.58
CA ALA A 73 5.53 -16.62 -5.09
C ALA A 73 4.73 -17.78 -5.72
N ALA A 74 3.64 -18.21 -5.09
CA ALA A 74 2.76 -19.24 -5.65
C ALA A 74 2.09 -18.81 -6.98
N ALA A 75 1.81 -17.51 -7.13
CA ALA A 75 1.29 -16.94 -8.37
C ALA A 75 2.37 -16.74 -9.46
N GLY A 76 3.65 -16.97 -9.13
CA GLY A 76 4.77 -16.76 -10.04
C GLY A 76 5.03 -15.28 -10.36
N ILE A 77 4.72 -14.37 -9.43
CA ILE A 77 4.82 -12.91 -9.64
C ILE A 77 5.97 -12.35 -8.82
N GLY A 78 7.01 -11.90 -9.52
CA GLY A 78 8.22 -11.36 -8.89
C GLY A 78 9.20 -12.46 -8.45
N SER A 79 10.40 -12.02 -8.09
CA SER A 79 11.52 -12.91 -7.74
C SER A 79 12.32 -12.45 -6.52
N ASP A 80 12.09 -11.23 -6.02
CA ASP A 80 12.73 -10.68 -4.82
C ASP A 80 11.70 -9.99 -3.93
N PHE A 81 11.48 -10.54 -2.74
CA PHE A 81 10.49 -10.06 -1.79
C PHE A 81 11.14 -9.50 -0.53
N LEU A 82 10.66 -8.33 -0.10
CA LEU A 82 10.96 -7.78 1.22
C LEU A 82 9.74 -7.95 2.13
N LEU A 83 9.91 -8.65 3.26
CA LEU A 83 8.96 -8.59 4.37
C LEU A 83 9.32 -7.36 5.22
N ALA A 84 8.67 -6.24 4.94
CA ALA A 84 8.90 -4.95 5.61
C ALA A 84 8.15 -4.86 6.95
N ASN A 85 8.39 -5.84 7.83
CA ASN A 85 7.81 -5.94 9.16
C ASN A 85 8.54 -7.01 10.00
N GLU A 86 8.60 -6.82 11.30
CA GLU A 86 9.16 -7.78 12.25
C GLU A 86 8.15 -8.89 12.53
N VAL A 87 8.59 -10.15 12.46
CA VAL A 87 7.74 -11.32 12.75
C VAL A 87 8.45 -12.26 13.71
N LEU A 88 7.82 -12.49 14.86
CA LEU A 88 8.33 -13.44 15.86
C LEU A 88 7.70 -14.84 15.74
N ASN A 89 6.60 -14.97 14.99
CA ASN A 89 5.94 -16.25 14.79
C ASN A 89 6.78 -17.14 13.85
N THR A 90 7.54 -18.06 14.44
CA THR A 90 8.45 -18.94 13.72
C THR A 90 7.74 -19.91 12.78
N ASP A 91 6.48 -20.29 13.04
CA ASP A 91 5.74 -21.20 12.15
C ASP A 91 5.41 -20.51 10.82
N ARG A 92 4.97 -19.25 10.87
CA ARG A 92 4.74 -18.44 9.68
C ARG A 92 6.03 -18.15 8.92
N LEU A 93 7.11 -17.86 9.63
CA LEU A 93 8.43 -17.67 9.01
C LEU A 93 8.98 -18.97 8.41
N SER A 94 8.74 -20.13 9.03
CA SER A 94 9.18 -21.43 8.50
C SER A 94 8.44 -21.79 7.21
N ALA A 95 7.16 -21.40 7.09
CA ALA A 95 6.43 -21.51 5.83
C ALA A 95 7.04 -20.61 4.74
N LEU A 96 7.48 -19.40 5.12
CA LEU A 96 8.17 -18.47 4.23
C LEU A 96 9.57 -18.96 3.81
N ALA A 97 10.31 -19.63 4.70
CA ALA A 97 11.63 -20.21 4.39
C ALA A 97 11.56 -21.25 3.27
N LYS A 98 10.50 -22.06 3.21
CA LYS A 98 10.27 -23.00 2.09
C LYS A 98 10.12 -22.27 0.74
N VAL A 99 9.52 -21.08 0.76
CA VAL A 99 9.39 -20.25 -0.45
C VAL A 99 10.74 -19.66 -0.85
N SER A 100 11.59 -19.32 0.11
CA SER A 100 12.93 -18.78 -0.14
C SER A 100 13.89 -19.72 -0.88
N GLU A 101 13.53 -21.00 -1.03
CA GLU A 101 14.28 -21.97 -1.86
C GLU A 101 14.20 -21.65 -3.37
N ASN A 102 13.15 -20.95 -3.82
CA ASN A 102 12.89 -20.70 -5.24
C ASN A 102 12.91 -19.21 -5.63
N VAL A 103 12.77 -18.31 -4.65
CA VAL A 103 12.75 -16.86 -4.84
C VAL A 103 13.56 -16.19 -3.74
N GLN A 104 14.07 -15.01 -4.00
CA GLN A 104 14.76 -14.23 -2.97
C GLN A 104 13.75 -13.70 -1.96
N VAL A 105 13.96 -14.00 -0.67
CA VAL A 105 13.16 -13.45 0.43
C VAL A 105 14.08 -12.78 1.42
N THR A 106 13.83 -11.51 1.70
CA THR A 106 14.54 -10.72 2.70
C THR A 106 13.56 -10.28 3.76
N ILE A 107 13.93 -10.38 5.04
CA ILE A 107 13.06 -9.95 6.14
C ILE A 107 13.67 -8.81 6.95
N ALA A 108 12.83 -7.95 7.49
CA ALA A 108 13.25 -6.91 8.43
C ALA A 108 13.56 -7.51 9.80
N VAL A 109 14.67 -7.06 10.40
CA VAL A 109 15.02 -7.34 11.80
C VAL A 109 15.50 -6.06 12.48
N ASP A 110 15.12 -5.88 13.74
CA ASP A 110 15.43 -4.68 14.54
C ASP A 110 16.00 -5.02 15.93
N SER A 111 16.20 -6.31 16.21
CA SER A 111 16.50 -6.83 17.54
C SER A 111 17.13 -8.23 17.49
N ILE A 112 17.76 -8.65 18.57
CA ILE A 112 18.32 -10.01 18.70
C ILE A 112 17.20 -11.06 18.66
N GLU A 113 16.02 -10.73 19.18
CA GLU A 113 14.83 -11.58 19.18
C GLU A 113 14.33 -11.86 17.76
N THR A 114 14.28 -10.85 16.90
CA THR A 114 13.85 -10.98 15.49
C THR A 114 14.89 -11.71 14.66
N ILE A 115 16.19 -11.45 14.87
CA ILE A 115 17.28 -12.27 14.29
C ILE A 115 17.12 -13.74 14.69
N ASN A 116 16.95 -14.02 15.98
CA ASN A 116 16.80 -15.39 16.47
C ASN A 116 15.55 -16.08 15.91
N ALA A 117 14.45 -15.35 15.70
CA ALA A 117 13.25 -15.89 15.06
C ALA A 117 13.50 -16.26 13.58
N ALA A 118 14.21 -15.41 12.84
CA ALA A 118 14.61 -15.66 11.47
C ALA A 118 15.52 -16.89 11.34
N VAL A 119 16.54 -17.00 12.20
CA VAL A 119 17.46 -18.13 12.25
C VAL A 119 16.71 -19.43 12.55
N ARG A 120 15.83 -19.43 13.56
CA ARG A 120 15.02 -20.63 13.90
C ARG A 120 14.11 -21.07 12.76
N ALA A 121 13.63 -20.14 11.96
CA ALA A 121 12.78 -20.42 10.81
C ALA A 121 13.54 -20.90 9.57
N GLY A 122 14.87 -20.75 9.53
CA GLY A 122 15.70 -21.09 8.37
C GLY A 122 15.71 -20.00 7.28
N LEU A 123 15.54 -18.73 7.65
CA LEU A 123 15.71 -17.60 6.75
C LEU A 123 17.15 -17.06 6.82
N HIS A 124 17.67 -16.58 5.69
CA HIS A 124 19.08 -16.22 5.55
C HIS A 124 19.31 -14.73 5.31
N ASP A 125 18.44 -14.07 4.54
CA ASP A 125 18.66 -12.69 4.12
C ASP A 125 17.83 -11.70 4.96
N VAL A 126 18.49 -10.64 5.45
CA VAL A 126 17.85 -9.60 6.26
C VAL A 126 18.18 -8.19 5.80
N LEU A 127 17.26 -7.27 6.07
CA LEU A 127 17.56 -5.84 6.20
C LEU A 127 17.46 -5.47 7.68
N ILE A 128 18.34 -4.56 8.10
CA ILE A 128 18.21 -3.93 9.42
C ILE A 128 17.15 -2.83 9.31
N ASP A 129 16.03 -2.93 10.04
CA ASP A 129 15.05 -1.85 10.14
C ASP A 129 15.55 -0.80 11.12
N VAL A 130 15.61 0.45 10.67
CA VAL A 130 16.19 1.58 11.40
C VAL A 130 15.11 2.62 11.67
N ASN A 131 14.99 3.02 12.94
CA ASN A 131 14.09 4.09 13.31
C ASN A 131 14.62 5.45 12.84
N VAL A 132 13.99 5.98 11.79
CA VAL A 132 14.30 7.29 11.18
C VAL A 132 13.42 8.43 11.70
N GLY A 133 12.74 8.23 12.84
CA GLY A 133 11.90 9.24 13.52
C GLY A 133 10.42 8.88 13.64
N LEU A 134 9.98 7.75 13.09
CA LEU A 134 8.62 7.23 13.31
C LEU A 134 8.61 6.34 14.56
N PRO A 135 7.87 6.68 15.64
CA PRO A 135 7.79 5.84 16.84
C PRO A 135 6.95 4.58 16.59
N ARG A 136 7.50 3.62 15.82
CA ARG A 136 6.86 2.35 15.44
C ARG A 136 7.79 1.16 15.70
N CYS A 137 8.58 0.76 14.70
CA CYS A 137 9.60 -0.29 14.77
C CYS A 137 10.96 0.29 14.39
N GLY A 138 12.00 -0.55 14.48
CA GLY A 138 13.32 -0.22 14.01
C GLY A 138 14.29 0.12 15.14
N VAL A 139 15.53 -0.34 14.96
CA VAL A 139 16.63 -0.11 15.91
C VAL A 139 17.05 1.36 15.86
N ALA A 140 17.60 1.88 16.96
CA ALA A 140 18.23 3.20 16.97
C ALA A 140 19.38 3.24 15.92
N PRO A 141 19.50 4.32 15.11
CA PRO A 141 20.49 4.39 14.03
C PRO A 141 21.92 4.06 14.45
N GLU A 142 22.35 4.52 15.63
CA GLU A 142 23.68 4.28 16.19
C GLU A 142 23.95 2.82 16.62
N LEU A 143 22.90 2.01 16.75
CA LEU A 143 22.99 0.58 17.10
C LEU A 143 22.86 -0.34 15.87
N ALA A 144 22.54 0.20 14.69
CA ALA A 144 22.28 -0.58 13.49
C ALA A 144 23.49 -1.44 13.06
N GLY A 145 24.70 -0.87 13.11
CA GLY A 145 25.93 -1.60 12.77
C GLY A 145 26.18 -2.80 13.71
N GLN A 146 25.99 -2.60 15.02
CA GLN A 146 26.14 -3.67 16.02
C GLN A 146 25.12 -4.80 15.77
N LEU A 147 23.86 -4.44 15.49
CA LEU A 147 22.82 -5.42 15.20
C LEU A 147 23.11 -6.20 13.91
N ALA A 148 23.65 -5.54 12.88
CA ALA A 148 24.09 -6.18 11.64
C ALA A 148 25.22 -7.20 11.90
N ASP A 149 26.19 -6.85 12.74
CA ASP A 149 27.27 -7.76 13.11
C ASP A 149 26.74 -8.97 13.90
N ASP A 150 25.74 -8.76 14.76
CA ASP A 150 25.10 -9.86 15.48
C ASP A 150 24.30 -10.79 14.54
N ALA A 151 23.60 -10.25 13.54
CA ALA A 151 22.98 -11.05 12.49
C ALA A 151 24.01 -11.88 11.72
N ARG A 152 25.13 -11.28 11.29
CA ARG A 152 26.20 -11.98 10.57
C ARG A 152 26.84 -13.11 11.38
N LYS A 153 27.01 -12.95 12.69
CA LYS A 153 27.53 -14.00 13.58
C LYS A 153 26.66 -15.27 13.58
N THR A 154 25.37 -15.15 13.24
CA THR A 154 24.46 -16.29 13.11
C THR A 154 24.51 -16.95 11.72
N GLY A 155 25.31 -16.43 10.80
CA GLY A 155 25.42 -16.91 9.42
C GLY A 155 24.44 -16.29 8.44
N MET A 156 23.69 -15.25 8.85
CA MET A 156 22.78 -14.52 7.98
C MET A 156 23.51 -13.54 7.06
N THR A 157 22.92 -13.29 5.89
CA THR A 157 23.32 -12.26 4.95
C THR A 157 22.56 -10.96 5.28
N VAL A 158 23.30 -9.94 5.72
CA VAL A 158 22.75 -8.59 5.86
C VAL A 158 22.86 -7.88 4.51
N ARG A 159 21.72 -7.72 3.83
CA ARG A 159 21.62 -7.11 2.49
C ARG A 159 21.63 -5.58 2.51
N GLY A 160 21.44 -4.96 3.67
CA GLY A 160 21.41 -3.52 3.83
C GLY A 160 20.49 -3.05 4.96
N VAL A 161 19.87 -1.90 4.77
CA VAL A 161 18.97 -1.25 5.73
C VAL A 161 17.62 -0.90 5.09
N MET A 162 16.60 -0.83 5.94
CA MET A 162 15.38 -0.10 5.63
C MET A 162 15.04 0.91 6.72
N GLY A 163 14.27 1.93 6.39
CA GLY A 163 13.73 2.87 7.37
C GLY A 163 12.57 3.64 6.78
N TYR A 164 11.43 3.60 7.46
CA TYR A 164 10.17 4.14 6.93
C TYR A 164 9.77 5.45 7.60
N GLU A 165 9.81 6.56 6.85
CA GLU A 165 9.42 7.90 7.29
C GLU A 165 7.92 8.18 7.16
N GLY A 166 7.08 7.19 7.50
CA GLY A 166 5.61 7.25 7.37
C GLY A 166 4.93 8.47 8.01
N HIS A 167 5.52 9.04 9.06
CA HIS A 167 5.03 10.24 9.72
C HIS A 167 5.14 11.52 8.86
N LEU A 168 5.75 11.42 7.67
CA LEU A 168 5.93 12.52 6.72
C LEU A 168 5.01 12.44 5.49
N MET A 169 4.30 11.32 5.28
CA MET A 169 3.50 11.06 4.07
C MET A 169 2.52 12.20 3.77
N MET A 170 1.85 12.70 4.80
CA MET A 170 0.76 13.68 4.70
C MET A 170 1.15 15.10 5.14
N VAL A 171 2.46 15.42 5.18
CA VAL A 171 2.90 16.81 5.42
C VAL A 171 2.60 17.65 4.17
N GLY A 172 1.58 18.51 4.24
CA GLY A 172 1.06 19.23 3.07
C GLY A 172 1.92 20.37 2.53
N ASP A 173 2.94 20.83 3.27
CA ASP A 173 3.93 21.79 2.77
C ASP A 173 5.10 21.01 2.17
N ASP A 174 5.28 21.11 0.85
CA ASP A 174 6.25 20.33 0.09
C ASP A 174 7.70 20.57 0.51
N GLU A 175 8.09 21.83 0.71
CA GLU A 175 9.46 22.17 1.10
C GLU A 175 9.76 21.72 2.53
N LYS A 176 8.79 21.88 3.43
CA LYS A 176 8.88 21.36 4.80
C LYS A 176 8.94 19.84 4.80
N ARG A 177 8.13 19.16 3.98
CA ARG A 177 8.13 17.70 3.86
C ARG A 177 9.48 17.21 3.34
N LYS A 178 9.97 17.78 2.24
CA LYS A 178 11.27 17.45 1.64
C LYS A 178 12.42 17.65 2.62
N THR A 179 12.42 18.76 3.38
CA THR A 179 13.44 19.02 4.41
C THR A 179 13.44 17.94 5.49
N ARG A 180 12.27 17.57 6.01
CA ARG A 180 12.13 16.54 7.05
C ARG A 180 12.46 15.14 6.53
N VAL A 181 12.11 14.84 5.28
CA VAL A 181 12.52 13.59 4.60
C VAL A 181 14.04 13.52 4.56
N ALA A 182 14.72 14.59 4.12
CA ALA A 182 16.18 14.63 4.09
C ALA A 182 16.80 14.45 5.49
N GLU A 183 16.18 14.98 6.55
CA GLU A 183 16.61 14.75 7.94
C GLU A 183 16.49 13.27 8.35
N SER A 184 15.34 12.64 8.10
CA SER A 184 15.15 11.20 8.36
C SER A 184 16.12 10.33 7.54
N MET A 185 16.33 10.66 6.27
CA MET A 185 17.21 9.87 5.40
C MET A 185 18.69 10.04 5.73
N LYS A 186 19.11 11.17 6.34
CA LYS A 186 20.48 11.29 6.89
C LYS A 186 20.76 10.23 7.96
N LEU A 187 19.77 9.93 8.81
CA LEU A 187 19.90 8.88 9.82
C LEU A 187 20.06 7.50 9.16
N LEU A 188 19.23 7.22 8.15
CA LEU A 188 19.27 5.94 7.43
C LEU A 188 20.57 5.77 6.62
N ALA A 189 21.01 6.81 5.93
CA ALA A 189 22.25 6.80 5.16
C ALA A 189 23.48 6.62 6.07
N ARG A 190 23.46 7.19 7.28
CA ARG A 190 24.51 6.94 8.27
C ARG A 190 24.50 5.49 8.75
N ALA A 191 23.33 4.96 9.12
CA ALA A 191 23.19 3.57 9.49
C ALA A 191 23.62 2.63 8.36
N ALA A 192 23.30 2.93 7.10
CA ALA A 192 23.72 2.17 5.94
C ALA A 192 25.26 2.09 5.79
N GLN A 193 25.99 3.14 6.14
CA GLN A 193 27.47 3.13 6.13
C GLN A 193 28.02 2.16 7.18
N ASP A 194 27.42 2.15 8.38
CA ASP A 194 27.85 1.32 9.50
C ASP A 194 27.41 -0.15 9.31
N VAL A 195 26.26 -0.38 8.66
CA VAL A 195 25.71 -1.71 8.37
C VAL A 195 26.37 -2.34 7.14
N GLY A 196 26.62 -1.58 6.07
CA GLY A 196 27.02 -2.10 4.76
C GLY A 196 25.86 -2.79 4.00
N GLY A 197 26.18 -3.47 2.91
CA GLY A 197 25.18 -4.06 2.00
C GLY A 197 24.80 -3.15 0.83
N GLU A 198 23.89 -3.62 -0.01
CA GLU A 198 23.53 -2.97 -1.27
C GLU A 198 22.20 -2.23 -1.21
N ILE A 199 21.32 -2.57 -0.26
CA ILE A 199 19.95 -2.04 -0.20
C ILE A 199 19.86 -0.92 0.85
N VAL A 200 19.36 0.23 0.44
CA VAL A 200 18.96 1.32 1.34
C VAL A 200 17.54 1.71 0.94
N SER A 201 16.57 1.09 1.61
CA SER A 201 15.17 1.07 1.19
C SER A 201 14.29 1.94 2.10
N ALA A 202 13.48 2.82 1.53
CA ALA A 202 12.66 3.76 2.29
C ALA A 202 11.41 4.21 1.52
N GLY A 203 10.68 5.15 2.10
CA GLY A 203 9.69 5.94 1.38
C GLY A 203 8.36 5.28 1.09
N GLY A 204 7.45 6.11 0.60
CA GLY A 204 6.07 5.75 0.31
C GLY A 204 5.44 6.70 -0.70
N THR A 205 4.13 6.56 -0.92
CA THR A 205 3.40 7.33 -1.94
C THR A 205 3.50 8.84 -1.72
N GLY A 206 3.47 9.30 -0.46
CA GLY A 206 3.52 10.73 -0.13
C GLY A 206 4.90 11.35 -0.30
N THR A 207 5.96 10.56 -0.23
CA THR A 207 7.36 11.00 -0.33
C THR A 207 8.01 10.54 -1.63
N TRP A 208 7.20 10.07 -2.59
CA TRP A 208 7.63 9.33 -3.77
C TRP A 208 8.77 9.99 -4.56
N ASP A 209 8.85 11.31 -4.65
CA ASP A 209 9.86 12.04 -5.41
C ASP A 209 10.91 12.77 -4.56
N MET A 210 10.99 12.45 -3.26
CA MET A 210 11.75 13.23 -2.26
C MET A 210 13.09 12.62 -1.85
N HIS A 211 13.53 11.55 -2.51
CA HIS A 211 14.71 10.78 -2.11
C HIS A 211 15.94 11.00 -2.98
N ASP A 212 15.89 11.91 -3.96
CA ASP A 212 17.07 12.27 -4.74
C ASP A 212 18.19 12.79 -3.81
N GLU A 213 19.41 12.31 -4.02
CA GLU A 213 20.62 12.69 -3.25
C GLU A 213 20.59 12.33 -1.76
N THR A 214 19.59 11.59 -1.29
CA THR A 214 19.48 11.19 0.12
C THR A 214 20.27 9.93 0.49
N GLY A 215 20.76 9.18 -0.50
CA GLY A 215 21.44 7.90 -0.32
C GLY A 215 20.50 6.68 -0.41
N ILE A 216 19.18 6.90 -0.50
CA ILE A 216 18.19 5.85 -0.75
C ILE A 216 18.29 5.39 -2.20
N ASN A 217 18.22 4.07 -2.41
CA ASN A 217 18.30 3.48 -3.75
C ASN A 217 17.09 2.62 -4.12
N GLU A 218 16.15 2.44 -3.20
CA GLU A 218 14.91 1.68 -3.41
C GLU A 218 13.73 2.34 -2.66
N LEU A 219 12.62 2.58 -3.37
CA LEU A 219 11.38 3.14 -2.84
C LEU A 219 10.34 2.04 -2.58
N GLN A 220 9.62 2.11 -1.45
CA GLN A 220 8.61 1.11 -1.03
C GLN A 220 7.14 1.58 -1.21
N ALA A 221 6.84 2.46 -2.18
CA ALA A 221 5.49 2.99 -2.36
C ALA A 221 4.47 1.92 -2.82
N GLY A 222 3.23 2.01 -2.32
CA GLY A 222 2.14 1.07 -2.63
C GLY A 222 0.85 1.75 -3.06
N SER A 223 0.32 2.64 -2.21
CA SER A 223 -0.98 3.30 -2.43
C SER A 223 -1.04 4.12 -3.72
N TYR A 224 0.10 4.51 -4.32
CA TYR A 224 0.17 5.24 -5.59
C TYR A 224 -0.62 4.58 -6.72
N ALA A 225 -0.74 3.23 -6.71
CA ALA A 225 -1.44 2.50 -7.75
C ALA A 225 -2.94 2.85 -7.80
N LEU A 226 -3.56 3.06 -6.63
CA LEU A 226 -5.01 3.17 -6.50
C LEU A 226 -5.48 4.52 -5.93
N MET A 227 -4.65 5.14 -5.07
CA MET A 227 -4.87 6.40 -4.36
C MET A 227 -6.15 6.42 -3.52
N ASP A 228 -6.30 7.48 -2.72
CA ASP A 228 -7.43 7.72 -1.84
C ASP A 228 -7.64 9.22 -1.62
N THR A 229 -8.69 9.61 -0.90
CA THR A 229 -8.97 11.03 -0.67
C THR A 229 -7.95 11.70 0.24
N ASP A 230 -7.24 10.95 1.08
CA ASP A 230 -6.20 11.51 1.93
C ASP A 230 -5.01 11.95 1.06
N TYR A 231 -4.44 11.03 0.28
CA TYR A 231 -3.35 11.33 -0.65
C TYR A 231 -3.72 12.36 -1.73
N ALA A 232 -4.99 12.44 -2.14
CA ALA A 232 -5.44 13.44 -3.11
C ALA A 232 -5.22 14.90 -2.63
N GLN A 233 -5.16 15.14 -1.32
CA GLN A 233 -4.88 16.47 -0.75
C GLN A 233 -3.48 16.99 -1.11
N LEU A 234 -2.53 16.08 -1.40
CA LEU A 234 -1.14 16.42 -1.70
C LEU A 234 -0.93 16.89 -3.15
N LYS A 235 -1.93 16.71 -4.02
CA LYS A 235 -1.88 17.12 -5.44
C LYS A 235 -0.68 16.54 -6.21
N ILE A 236 -0.26 15.34 -5.84
CA ILE A 236 0.75 14.53 -6.53
C ILE A 236 0.17 13.91 -7.82
N PRO A 237 0.98 13.44 -8.79
CA PRO A 237 0.52 13.18 -10.16
C PRO A 237 -0.32 11.89 -10.35
N PHE A 238 -0.72 11.24 -9.27
CA PHE A 238 -1.48 9.99 -9.29
C PHE A 238 -2.99 10.24 -9.19
N ALA A 239 -3.78 9.50 -9.96
CA ALA A 239 -5.23 9.58 -9.99
C ALA A 239 -5.87 8.61 -9.00
N GLN A 240 -7.03 8.97 -8.45
CA GLN A 240 -7.87 8.04 -7.69
C GLN A 240 -8.49 7.02 -8.64
N ALA A 241 -7.98 5.79 -8.59
CA ALA A 241 -8.37 4.68 -9.45
C ALA A 241 -9.29 3.68 -8.74
N CYS A 242 -9.48 3.79 -7.42
CA CYS A 242 -10.34 2.88 -6.66
C CYS A 242 -11.58 3.59 -6.09
N PHE A 243 -12.72 2.91 -6.19
CA PHE A 243 -14.02 3.40 -5.72
C PHE A 243 -14.83 2.28 -5.07
N VAL A 244 -15.79 2.62 -4.22
CA VAL A 244 -16.86 1.73 -3.79
C VAL A 244 -18.16 2.22 -4.42
N LEU A 245 -18.77 1.38 -5.26
CA LEU A 245 -20.07 1.63 -5.88
C LEU A 245 -21.17 1.34 -4.87
N GLY A 246 -22.01 2.33 -4.59
CA GLY A 246 -23.18 2.23 -3.73
C GLY A 246 -24.47 2.55 -4.49
N THR A 247 -25.58 2.00 -4.02
CA THR A 247 -26.94 2.30 -4.48
C THR A 247 -27.63 3.23 -3.50
N VAL A 248 -28.33 4.25 -4.00
CA VAL A 248 -29.22 5.10 -3.20
C VAL A 248 -30.42 4.27 -2.74
N ILE A 249 -30.48 3.97 -1.44
CA ILE A 249 -31.54 3.13 -0.86
C ILE A 249 -32.60 3.95 -0.12
N SER A 250 -32.31 5.20 0.22
CA SER A 250 -33.26 6.11 0.88
C SER A 250 -33.01 7.56 0.48
N ARG A 251 -34.08 8.33 0.38
CA ARG A 251 -34.06 9.74 0.01
C ARG A 251 -35.06 10.53 0.84
N SER A 252 -34.59 11.65 1.38
CA SER A 252 -35.45 12.68 1.97
C SER A 252 -35.51 13.90 1.05
N LYS A 253 -36.06 15.01 1.55
CA LYS A 253 -36.00 16.31 0.87
C LYS A 253 -34.56 16.85 0.78
N ASP A 254 -33.74 16.61 1.81
CA ASP A 254 -32.48 17.32 2.02
C ASP A 254 -31.25 16.38 2.04
N TRP A 255 -31.44 15.07 2.21
CA TRP A 255 -30.34 14.09 2.26
C TRP A 255 -30.68 12.77 1.56
N LEU A 256 -29.64 11.99 1.28
CA LEU A 256 -29.70 10.63 0.72
C LEU A 256 -28.96 9.66 1.64
N VAL A 257 -29.31 8.38 1.53
CA VAL A 257 -28.55 7.28 2.14
C VAL A 257 -28.19 6.27 1.06
N ILE A 258 -26.92 5.89 0.99
CA ILE A 258 -26.42 4.81 0.14
C ILE A 258 -26.00 3.60 0.97
N ASP A 259 -26.03 2.40 0.36
CA ASP A 259 -25.66 1.11 0.95
C ASP A 259 -24.14 0.84 1.02
N VAL A 260 -23.36 1.90 1.25
CA VAL A 260 -21.91 1.83 1.51
C VAL A 260 -21.70 2.24 2.95
N GLY A 261 -20.87 1.51 3.70
CA GLY A 261 -20.58 1.82 5.10
C GLY A 261 -19.22 1.32 5.56
N LEU A 262 -19.00 1.31 6.88
CA LEU A 262 -17.75 0.90 7.54
C LEU A 262 -17.34 -0.55 7.28
N LYS A 263 -18.24 -1.40 6.75
CA LYS A 263 -17.94 -2.77 6.32
C LYS A 263 -17.49 -2.89 4.86
N SER A 264 -17.45 -1.77 4.15
CA SER A 264 -17.05 -1.69 2.74
C SER A 264 -15.93 -0.68 2.48
N LEU A 265 -15.62 0.19 3.45
CA LEU A 265 -14.48 1.11 3.45
C LEU A 265 -14.10 1.49 4.88
N SER A 266 -12.90 2.03 5.04
CA SER A 266 -12.42 2.60 6.31
C SER A 266 -12.59 4.12 6.36
N THR A 267 -12.61 4.68 7.57
CA THR A 267 -12.63 6.13 7.83
C THR A 267 -11.54 6.58 8.80
N ASP A 268 -10.49 5.78 8.97
CA ASP A 268 -9.36 6.07 9.87
C ASP A 268 -8.57 7.31 9.44
N HIS A 269 -8.60 7.65 8.14
CA HIS A 269 -8.04 8.89 7.58
C HIS A 269 -9.13 9.95 7.29
N GLY A 270 -10.27 9.88 7.99
CA GLY A 270 -11.40 10.79 7.80
C GLY A 270 -12.45 10.25 6.85
N ASN A 271 -13.40 11.11 6.45
CA ASN A 271 -14.54 10.72 5.63
C ASN A 271 -14.12 10.40 4.19
N PRO A 272 -14.79 9.43 3.53
CA PRO A 272 -14.70 9.27 2.08
C PRO A 272 -15.31 10.48 1.36
N SER A 273 -15.19 10.52 0.03
CA SER A 273 -15.85 11.57 -0.78
C SER A 273 -16.78 11.00 -1.84
N VAL A 274 -17.83 11.76 -2.17
CA VAL A 274 -18.80 11.45 -3.22
C VAL A 274 -19.03 12.72 -4.04
N ASP A 275 -18.97 12.62 -5.37
CA ASP A 275 -19.07 13.80 -6.24
C ASP A 275 -20.42 14.49 -6.10
N GLY A 276 -20.39 15.80 -5.83
CA GLY A 276 -21.59 16.63 -5.64
C GLY A 276 -22.24 16.54 -4.25
N TYR A 277 -21.71 15.73 -3.33
CA TYR A 277 -22.27 15.54 -1.98
C TYR A 277 -21.25 15.75 -0.86
N ASP A 278 -21.70 16.28 0.28
CA ASP A 278 -20.98 16.22 1.55
C ASP A 278 -21.39 14.95 2.31
N VAL A 279 -20.39 14.24 2.86
CA VAL A 279 -20.60 13.07 3.73
C VAL A 279 -20.86 13.57 5.15
N LEU A 280 -22.07 13.35 5.66
CA LEU A 280 -22.40 13.71 7.05
C LEU A 280 -21.77 12.72 8.03
N PHE A 281 -21.99 11.43 7.81
CA PHE A 281 -21.42 10.35 8.62
C PHE A 281 -21.50 9.00 7.89
N CYS A 282 -20.65 8.08 8.32
CA CYS A 282 -20.66 6.67 7.92
C CYS A 282 -21.12 5.81 9.11
N SER A 283 -22.06 4.91 8.88
CA SER A 283 -22.45 3.82 9.78
C SER A 283 -21.97 2.48 9.20
N ASP A 284 -22.21 1.38 9.91
CA ASP A 284 -21.82 0.02 9.49
C ASP A 284 -22.07 -0.28 8.00
N GLU A 285 -23.28 0.00 7.50
CA GLU A 285 -23.74 -0.35 6.15
C GLU A 285 -24.21 0.88 5.34
N HIS A 286 -24.03 2.10 5.88
CA HIS A 286 -24.68 3.29 5.33
C HIS A 286 -23.81 4.55 5.34
N ILE A 287 -23.91 5.35 4.29
CA ILE A 287 -23.39 6.72 4.24
C ILE A 287 -24.57 7.66 4.06
N THR A 288 -24.63 8.68 4.90
CA THR A 288 -25.61 9.78 4.74
C THR A 288 -24.96 10.94 4.00
N LEU A 289 -25.57 11.34 2.89
CA LEU A 289 -25.10 12.37 1.97
C LEU A 289 -26.05 13.57 1.95
N VAL A 290 -25.51 14.77 1.91
CA VAL A 290 -26.27 16.00 1.59
C VAL A 290 -25.70 16.64 0.34
N LEU A 291 -26.55 17.28 -0.45
CA LEU A 291 -26.10 17.98 -1.64
C LEU A 291 -25.19 19.15 -1.24
N LYS A 292 -24.04 19.29 -1.91
CA LYS A 292 -23.20 20.48 -1.72
C LYS A 292 -23.96 21.73 -2.16
N LYS A 293 -23.77 22.83 -1.44
CA LYS A 293 -24.47 24.11 -1.70
C LYS A 293 -24.21 24.66 -3.11
N ASP A 294 -23.04 24.38 -3.65
CA ASP A 294 -22.55 24.79 -4.97
C ASP A 294 -22.70 23.69 -6.04
N SER A 295 -23.39 22.58 -5.71
CA SER A 295 -23.59 21.48 -6.64
C SER A 295 -24.52 21.87 -7.77
N ALA A 296 -24.08 21.63 -9.02
CA ALA A 296 -24.91 21.81 -10.21
C ALA A 296 -25.86 20.62 -10.48
N ILE A 297 -25.75 19.54 -9.71
CA ILE A 297 -26.59 18.35 -9.83
C ILE A 297 -27.75 18.38 -8.83
N GLY A 298 -28.85 17.73 -9.17
CA GLY A 298 -29.93 17.45 -8.21
C GLY A 298 -29.58 16.26 -7.31
N LEU A 299 -30.38 16.05 -6.26
CA LEU A 299 -30.33 14.80 -5.49
C LEU A 299 -30.63 13.61 -6.40
N ALA A 300 -29.77 12.59 -6.34
CA ALA A 300 -29.94 11.31 -7.01
C ALA A 300 -31.25 10.61 -6.59
N ASN A 301 -31.82 9.82 -7.49
CA ASN A 301 -33.04 9.06 -7.22
C ASN A 301 -32.74 7.73 -6.51
N ILE A 302 -33.75 7.19 -5.81
CA ILE A 302 -33.66 5.83 -5.22
C ILE A 302 -33.37 4.83 -6.36
N GLY A 303 -32.39 3.96 -6.13
CA GLY A 303 -31.91 2.97 -7.11
C GLY A 303 -30.76 3.47 -8.01
N GLU A 304 -30.46 4.77 -8.03
CA GLU A 304 -29.27 5.27 -8.73
C GLU A 304 -28.00 4.85 -8.00
N LYS A 305 -26.91 4.70 -8.76
CA LYS A 305 -25.61 4.32 -8.22
C LYS A 305 -24.65 5.50 -8.15
N LEU A 306 -23.91 5.57 -7.06
CA LEU A 306 -22.89 6.58 -6.79
C LEU A 306 -21.55 5.93 -6.52
N LEU A 307 -20.48 6.56 -6.98
CA LEU A 307 -19.10 6.15 -6.68
C LEU A 307 -18.63 6.88 -5.42
N VAL A 308 -18.15 6.11 -4.45
CA VAL A 308 -17.55 6.59 -3.21
C VAL A 308 -16.04 6.43 -3.30
N ARG A 309 -15.29 7.51 -3.13
CA ARG A 309 -13.82 7.47 -3.05
C ARG A 309 -13.41 7.20 -1.60
N PRO A 310 -12.71 6.10 -1.31
CA PRO A 310 -12.28 5.80 0.05
C PRO A 310 -11.26 6.81 0.55
N SER A 311 -11.18 6.98 1.88
CA SER A 311 -10.17 7.85 2.51
C SER A 311 -8.85 7.16 2.79
N HIS A 312 -8.83 5.83 2.83
CA HIS A 312 -7.61 5.04 2.97
C HIS A 312 -7.75 3.74 2.18
N ILE A 313 -6.83 3.51 1.24
CA ILE A 313 -6.95 2.39 0.30
C ILE A 313 -6.68 1.02 0.94
N ASP A 314 -5.58 0.87 1.68
CA ASP A 314 -5.14 -0.40 2.25
C ASP A 314 -6.23 -1.12 3.07
N PRO A 315 -6.90 -0.48 4.07
CA PRO A 315 -7.96 -1.13 4.82
C PRO A 315 -9.26 -1.29 4.01
N THR A 316 -9.53 -0.42 3.04
CA THR A 316 -10.69 -0.57 2.15
C THR A 316 -10.54 -1.83 1.31
N MET A 317 -9.40 -2.02 0.65
CA MET A 317 -9.11 -3.21 -0.15
C MET A 317 -9.24 -4.51 0.66
N ALA A 318 -8.82 -4.49 1.93
CA ALA A 318 -8.89 -5.65 2.80
C ALA A 318 -10.33 -6.14 3.12
N MET A 319 -11.35 -5.27 2.96
CA MET A 319 -12.75 -5.62 3.21
C MET A 319 -13.42 -6.38 2.06
N HIS A 320 -12.82 -6.37 0.87
CA HIS A 320 -13.39 -6.97 -0.33
C HIS A 320 -12.70 -8.27 -0.70
N SER A 321 -13.45 -9.24 -1.22
CA SER A 321 -12.87 -10.46 -1.80
C SER A 321 -12.57 -10.31 -3.29
N VAL A 322 -13.21 -9.36 -3.97
CA VAL A 322 -13.04 -9.10 -5.40
C VAL A 322 -13.04 -7.59 -5.69
N ALA A 323 -12.40 -7.20 -6.78
CA ALA A 323 -12.52 -5.89 -7.39
C ALA A 323 -13.01 -6.03 -8.84
N TRP A 324 -13.97 -5.20 -9.22
CA TRP A 324 -14.46 -5.11 -10.59
C TRP A 324 -13.63 -4.09 -11.36
N VAL A 325 -12.99 -4.54 -12.44
CA VAL A 325 -12.15 -3.69 -13.27
C VAL A 325 -13.01 -3.09 -14.36
N THR A 326 -12.93 -1.78 -14.48
CA THR A 326 -13.81 -1.02 -15.36
C THR A 326 -13.05 -0.04 -16.22
N ARG A 327 -13.61 0.22 -17.40
CA ARG A 327 -13.30 1.41 -18.19
C ARG A 327 -14.59 2.21 -18.32
N SER A 328 -14.65 3.37 -17.68
CA SER A 328 -15.90 4.12 -17.52
C SER A 328 -17.00 3.25 -16.89
N ASP A 329 -18.09 2.96 -17.62
CA ASP A 329 -19.21 2.15 -17.14
C ASP A 329 -19.12 0.68 -17.56
N GLU A 330 -18.17 0.31 -18.41
CA GLU A 330 -17.95 -1.06 -18.89
C GLU A 330 -17.16 -1.87 -17.88
N VAL A 331 -17.66 -3.07 -17.56
CA VAL A 331 -16.98 -4.05 -16.71
C VAL A 331 -16.17 -4.96 -17.61
N LEU A 332 -14.85 -4.97 -17.41
CA LEU A 332 -13.90 -5.74 -18.20
C LEU A 332 -13.60 -7.08 -17.53
N GLU A 333 -13.27 -7.03 -16.23
CA GLU A 333 -12.77 -8.17 -15.47
C GLU A 333 -13.23 -8.12 -14.01
N CYS A 334 -13.03 -9.23 -13.31
CA CYS A 334 -13.25 -9.36 -11.87
C CYS A 334 -12.02 -10.02 -11.26
N TRP A 335 -11.21 -9.23 -10.55
CA TRP A 335 -9.97 -9.70 -9.93
C TRP A 335 -10.22 -10.13 -8.49
N GLN A 336 -9.56 -11.21 -8.06
CA GLN A 336 -9.59 -11.62 -6.67
C GLN A 336 -8.63 -10.77 -5.83
N ILE A 337 -9.05 -10.38 -4.63
CA ILE A 337 -8.15 -9.84 -3.61
C ILE A 337 -7.58 -11.02 -2.82
N ASP A 338 -6.71 -11.77 -3.49
CA ASP A 338 -6.29 -13.12 -3.13
C ASP A 338 -5.21 -13.19 -2.03
N LEU A 339 -4.58 -12.05 -1.71
CA LEU A 339 -3.57 -11.94 -0.65
C LEU A 339 -4.14 -11.38 0.66
N ARG A 340 -5.48 -11.23 0.77
CA ARG A 340 -6.16 -10.80 2.01
C ARG A 340 -5.99 -11.81 3.15
N GLY A 341 -6.02 -11.32 4.39
CA GLY A 341 -5.81 -12.14 5.59
C GLY A 341 -4.35 -12.17 6.04
N TRP A 342 -3.97 -13.23 6.78
CA TRP A 342 -2.70 -13.38 7.49
C TRP A 342 -2.05 -14.75 7.32
#